data_AF-A0A970GAA6-F1
#
_entry.id   AF-A0A970GAA6-F1
#
_cell.length_a   1.000
_cell.length_b   1.000
_cell.length_c   1.000
_cell.angle_alpha   90.00
_cell.angle_beta   90.00
_cell.angle_gamma   90.00
#
_symmetry.space_group_name_H-M   'P 1'
#
loop_
_entity.id
_entity.type
_entity.pdbx_description
1 polymer ?
#
loop_
_entity_poly.entity_id
_entity_poly.type
_entity_poly.pdbx_seq_one_letter_code
_entity_poly.pdbx_strand_id
1 'polypeptide(L)'
;MTKKVVSLLILIVSLSLLSAEDFIIGDGSGAQFIVPVDGHFNYGWTKFFYTSSQLQNAGILNPVEITKVAFQIGGSSSLVNYLMDNQSIYIGPFPGTNYGSAYLGHPGYENKTLIYNGSISFNGPGWFFITLSTPYTINPNSGVEILWENRDGSKIPIPPIPPQFCFTNYSPYNKEVHLASDPSFPAGNGTSTSKCPNICFSTGGLEAPQVEISQSGNSFILSWTLIPTAS
;
A
#
# COMPACT_ATOMS: atom_id res chain seq x y z
N MET A 1 -13.38 18.16 39.38
CA MET A 1 -13.33 18.32 37.90
C MET A 1 -14.72 18.72 37.42
N THR A 2 -14.88 19.84 36.73
CA THR A 2 -16.22 20.30 36.26
C THR A 2 -16.68 19.44 35.08
N LYS A 3 -18.00 19.27 34.88
CA LYS A 3 -18.58 18.47 33.77
C LYS A 3 -17.98 18.85 32.40
N LYS A 4 -17.65 20.13 32.20
CA LYS A 4 -17.00 20.66 30.99
C LYS A 4 -15.58 20.09 30.76
N VAL A 5 -14.81 19.90 31.83
CA VAL A 5 -13.45 19.33 31.76
C VAL A 5 -13.50 17.82 31.50
N VAL A 6 -14.49 17.12 32.06
CA VAL A 6 -14.73 15.69 31.77
C VAL A 6 -15.11 15.47 30.30
N SER A 7 -16.05 16.26 29.75
CA SER A 7 -16.42 16.16 28.34
C SER A 7 -15.28 16.48 27.39
N LEU A 8 -14.44 17.47 27.71
CA LEU A 8 -13.28 17.81 26.89
C LEU A 8 -12.22 16.68 26.88
N LEU A 9 -11.99 16.03 28.03
CA LEU A 9 -11.10 14.87 28.12
C LEU A 9 -11.63 13.66 27.33
N ILE A 10 -12.94 13.37 27.42
CA ILE A 10 -13.56 12.30 26.63
C ILE A 10 -13.44 12.60 25.13
N LEU A 11 -13.66 13.85 24.73
CA LEU A 11 -13.52 14.27 23.33
C LEU A 11 -12.07 14.08 22.84
N ILE A 12 -11.07 14.56 23.58
CA ILE A 12 -9.65 14.41 23.22
C ILE A 12 -9.25 12.93 23.11
N VAL A 13 -9.70 12.09 24.05
CA VAL A 13 -9.44 10.64 24.01
C VAL A 13 -10.13 10.00 22.80
N SER A 14 -11.38 10.39 22.49
CA SER A 14 -12.08 9.87 21.31
C SER A 14 -11.43 10.29 19.98
N LEU A 15 -10.93 11.52 19.86
CA LEU A 15 -10.20 11.96 18.67
C LEU A 15 -8.86 11.22 18.49
N SER A 16 -8.18 10.87 19.58
CA SER A 16 -6.94 10.07 19.50
C SER A 16 -7.16 8.63 19.04
N LEU A 17 -8.38 8.08 19.19
CA LEU A 17 -8.75 6.77 18.68
C LEU A 17 -9.12 6.78 17.18
N LEU A 18 -9.22 7.97 16.58
CA LEU A 18 -9.62 8.18 15.18
C LEU A 18 -8.44 8.50 14.25
N SER A 19 -7.23 8.65 14.79
CA SER A 19 -6.05 8.93 13.96
C SER A 19 -5.56 7.66 13.27
N ALA A 20 -5.43 7.72 11.95
CA ALA A 20 -4.65 6.73 11.20
C ALA A 20 -3.19 6.79 11.65
N GLU A 21 -2.57 5.63 11.84
CA GLU A 21 -1.13 5.53 12.04
C GLU A 21 -0.48 5.11 10.72
N ASP A 22 0.57 5.82 10.33
CA ASP A 22 1.29 5.64 9.08
C ASP A 22 2.71 5.14 9.37
N PHE A 23 3.03 3.95 8.87
CA PHE A 23 4.34 3.30 9.02
C PHE A 23 5.08 3.35 7.69
N ILE A 24 6.04 4.29 7.57
CA ILE A 24 6.80 4.52 6.34
C ILE A 24 8.08 3.69 6.35
N ILE A 25 8.33 2.97 5.26
CA ILE A 25 9.59 2.26 5.00
C ILE A 25 10.19 2.74 3.69
N GLY A 26 11.43 3.22 3.78
CA GLY A 26 12.24 3.66 2.65
C GLY A 26 12.75 5.09 2.80
N ASP A 27 13.82 5.43 2.08
CA ASP A 27 14.50 6.73 2.10
C ASP A 27 14.42 7.50 0.77
N GLY A 28 14.00 6.85 -0.31
CA GLY A 28 13.83 7.50 -1.63
C GLY A 28 15.14 7.71 -2.40
N SER A 29 16.05 6.74 -2.36
CA SER A 29 17.32 6.74 -3.12
C SER A 29 17.23 6.97 -4.64
N GLY A 30 16.05 6.81 -5.26
CA GLY A 30 15.81 7.04 -6.69
C GLY A 30 14.39 6.68 -7.10
N ALA A 31 14.08 6.69 -8.40
CA ALA A 31 12.78 6.26 -8.93
C ALA A 31 12.93 5.25 -10.09
N GLN A 32 11.95 4.36 -10.26
CA GLN A 32 11.95 3.32 -11.29
C GLN A 32 10.54 3.04 -11.85
N PHE A 33 10.49 2.42 -13.03
CA PHE A 33 9.25 2.09 -13.73
C PHE A 33 8.71 0.67 -13.45
N ILE A 34 9.49 -0.16 -12.75
CA ILE A 34 9.28 -1.61 -12.78
C ILE A 34 8.49 -2.10 -11.57
N VAL A 35 8.89 -1.70 -10.36
CA VAL A 35 8.33 -2.18 -9.10
C VAL A 35 7.81 -0.96 -8.32
N PRO A 36 6.58 -0.99 -7.78
CA PRO A 36 5.70 -2.14 -7.56
C PRO A 36 4.93 -2.65 -8.78
N VAL A 37 4.81 -1.90 -9.87
CA VAL A 37 4.13 -2.38 -11.08
C VAL A 37 4.71 -1.71 -12.33
N ASP A 38 4.82 -2.49 -13.42
CA ASP A 38 5.31 -2.00 -14.71
C ASP A 38 4.16 -1.75 -15.69
N GLY A 39 3.97 -0.49 -16.06
CA GLY A 39 2.96 -0.06 -17.03
C GLY A 39 3.41 -0.11 -18.50
N HIS A 40 4.63 -0.55 -18.80
CA HIS A 40 5.14 -0.69 -20.18
C HIS A 40 4.72 -1.98 -20.88
N PHE A 41 4.02 -2.88 -20.18
CA PHE A 41 3.65 -4.20 -20.70
C PHE A 41 2.17 -4.48 -20.45
N ASN A 42 1.57 -5.25 -21.34
CA ASN A 42 0.17 -5.70 -21.17
C ASN A 42 -0.01 -6.57 -19.92
N TYR A 43 1.00 -7.36 -19.57
CA TYR A 43 0.98 -8.26 -18.43
C TYR A 43 2.30 -8.23 -17.67
N GLY A 44 2.24 -8.53 -16.39
CA GLY A 44 3.43 -8.75 -15.59
C GLY A 44 3.12 -9.07 -14.14
N TRP A 45 4.15 -9.44 -13.41
CA TRP A 45 4.10 -9.52 -11.97
C TRP A 45 5.39 -9.00 -11.37
N THR A 46 5.27 -8.44 -10.18
CA THR A 46 6.39 -8.06 -9.34
C THR A 46 6.18 -8.63 -7.95
N LYS A 47 7.27 -8.87 -7.25
CA LYS A 47 7.23 -9.14 -5.82
C LYS A 47 8.39 -8.46 -5.13
N PHE A 48 8.13 -8.02 -3.91
CA PHE A 48 9.09 -7.34 -3.08
C PHE A 48 8.72 -7.53 -1.61
N PHE A 49 9.69 -7.36 -0.72
CA PHE A 49 9.48 -7.62 0.69
C PHE A 49 10.17 -6.61 1.62
N TYR A 50 9.64 -6.53 2.83
CA TYR A 50 10.21 -5.79 3.95
C TYR A 50 10.48 -6.76 5.10
N THR A 51 11.69 -6.72 5.65
CA THR A 51 12.08 -7.61 6.74
C THR A 51 11.41 -7.22 8.04
N SER A 52 11.36 -8.17 8.98
CA SER A 52 10.95 -7.94 10.37
C SER A 52 11.63 -6.71 11.00
N SER A 53 12.95 -6.54 10.81
CA SER A 53 13.67 -5.36 11.30
C SER A 53 13.22 -4.06 10.63
N GLN A 54 12.91 -4.05 9.33
CA GLN A 54 12.39 -2.87 8.65
C GLN A 54 11.01 -2.48 9.17
N LEU A 55 10.13 -3.46 9.41
CA LEU A 55 8.81 -3.24 10.00
C LEU A 55 8.92 -2.63 11.41
N GLN A 56 9.77 -3.21 12.25
CA GLN A 56 9.98 -2.74 13.63
C GLN A 56 10.61 -1.34 13.66
N ASN A 57 11.58 -1.06 12.79
CA ASN A 57 12.18 0.27 12.68
C ASN A 57 11.18 1.34 12.21
N ALA A 58 10.16 0.95 11.45
CA ALA A 58 9.08 1.84 11.03
C ALA A 58 8.01 2.05 12.12
N GLY A 59 8.10 1.37 13.26
CA GLY A 59 7.17 1.50 14.39
C GLY A 59 6.18 0.35 14.55
N ILE A 60 6.17 -0.64 13.66
CA ILE A 60 5.30 -1.81 13.79
C ILE A 60 5.94 -2.78 14.79
N LEU A 61 5.63 -2.60 16.08
CA LEU A 61 6.18 -3.40 17.19
C LEU A 61 5.26 -4.52 17.66
N ASN A 62 3.97 -4.40 17.38
CA ASN A 62 2.95 -5.40 17.67
C ASN A 62 2.18 -5.72 16.38
N PRO A 63 1.45 -6.86 16.31
CA PRO A 63 0.54 -7.10 15.21
C PRO A 63 -0.40 -5.91 14.99
N VAL A 64 -0.45 -5.41 13.77
CA VAL A 64 -1.25 -4.22 13.40
C VAL A 64 -2.09 -4.52 12.17
N GLU A 65 -3.37 -4.19 12.23
CA GLU A 65 -4.26 -4.28 11.08
C GLU A 65 -4.12 -3.02 10.22
N ILE A 66 -3.89 -3.22 8.93
CA ILE A 66 -3.82 -2.16 7.93
C ILE A 66 -5.05 -2.19 7.04
N THR A 67 -5.50 -1.01 6.63
CA THR A 67 -6.62 -0.84 5.69
C THR A 67 -6.21 -0.06 4.45
N LYS A 68 -4.99 0.50 4.43
CA LYS A 68 -4.41 1.16 3.25
C LYS A 68 -2.93 0.82 3.11
N VAL A 69 -2.48 0.76 1.87
CA VAL A 69 -1.06 0.81 1.50
C VAL A 69 -0.81 2.00 0.60
N ALA A 70 0.33 2.65 0.71
CA ALA A 70 0.71 3.72 -0.20
C ALA A 70 2.08 3.49 -0.81
N PHE A 71 2.23 3.91 -2.05
CA PHE A 71 3.52 3.91 -2.76
C PHE A 71 3.87 5.33 -3.17
N GLN A 72 5.14 5.69 -3.02
CA GLN A 72 5.60 7.02 -3.37
C GLN A 72 5.88 7.10 -4.86
N ILE A 73 5.08 7.89 -5.58
CA ILE A 73 5.30 8.24 -6.99
C ILE A 73 6.30 9.40 -7.05
N GLY A 74 7.33 9.24 -7.86
CA GLY A 74 8.40 10.23 -8.02
C GLY A 74 8.91 10.33 -9.44
N GLY A 75 10.16 10.74 -9.59
CA GLY A 75 10.77 10.96 -10.90
C GLY A 75 10.34 12.28 -11.56
N SER A 76 10.48 12.36 -12.88
CA SER A 76 10.33 13.63 -13.62
C SER A 76 8.94 13.87 -14.22
N SER A 77 8.06 12.86 -14.21
CA SER A 77 6.77 12.92 -14.90
C SER A 77 5.63 13.15 -13.90
N SER A 78 4.86 14.23 -14.09
CA SER A 78 3.57 14.39 -13.43
C SER A 78 2.57 13.42 -14.01
N LEU A 79 1.85 12.70 -13.15
CA LEU A 79 0.85 11.70 -13.55
C LEU A 79 -0.53 12.22 -13.20
N VAL A 80 -1.40 12.23 -14.21
CA VAL A 80 -2.80 12.60 -14.06
C VAL A 80 -3.63 11.48 -14.66
N ASN A 81 -4.39 10.79 -13.81
CA ASN A 81 -5.32 9.72 -14.18
C ASN A 81 -4.73 8.62 -15.08
N TYR A 82 -3.48 8.19 -14.82
CA TYR A 82 -2.92 7.05 -15.57
C TYR A 82 -3.63 5.76 -15.12
N LEU A 83 -4.51 5.24 -15.97
CA LEU A 83 -5.33 4.07 -15.66
C LEU A 83 -4.57 2.78 -15.96
N MET A 84 -4.57 1.86 -15.00
CA MET A 84 -4.19 0.46 -15.22
C MET A 84 -5.33 -0.43 -14.75
N ASP A 85 -5.90 -1.20 -15.67
CA ASP A 85 -7.03 -2.07 -15.40
C ASP A 85 -6.55 -3.43 -14.88
N ASN A 86 -7.44 -4.17 -14.19
CA ASN A 86 -7.19 -5.56 -13.78
C ASN A 86 -5.88 -5.77 -13.02
N GLN A 87 -5.70 -4.99 -11.95
CA GLN A 87 -4.59 -5.10 -11.01
C GLN A 87 -4.98 -5.99 -9.84
N SER A 88 -4.09 -6.87 -9.41
CA SER A 88 -4.27 -7.69 -8.22
C SER A 88 -3.07 -7.54 -7.29
N ILE A 89 -3.32 -7.21 -6.03
CA ILE A 89 -2.28 -7.04 -5.01
C ILE A 89 -2.52 -8.04 -3.89
N TYR A 90 -1.50 -8.83 -3.61
CA TYR A 90 -1.50 -9.83 -2.54
C TYR A 90 -0.43 -9.49 -1.52
N ILE A 91 -0.71 -9.79 -0.26
CA ILE A 91 0.25 -9.61 0.84
C ILE A 91 0.33 -10.88 1.67
N GLY A 92 1.52 -11.25 2.13
CA GLY A 92 1.73 -12.43 2.97
C GLY A 92 3.04 -12.35 3.75
N PRO A 93 3.28 -13.28 4.70
CA PRO A 93 4.51 -13.30 5.47
C PRO A 93 5.73 -13.62 4.59
N PHE A 94 6.88 -13.04 4.93
CA PHE A 94 8.15 -13.38 4.27
C PHE A 94 9.33 -13.34 5.25
N PRO A 95 9.73 -14.50 5.82
CA PRO A 95 10.78 -14.56 6.84
C PRO A 95 12.19 -14.39 6.26
N GLY A 96 12.34 -14.37 4.94
CA GLY A 96 13.63 -14.23 4.28
C GLY A 96 14.21 -12.81 4.38
N THR A 97 15.50 -12.69 4.12
CA THR A 97 16.22 -11.40 4.06
C THR A 97 16.69 -11.03 2.66
N ASN A 98 16.56 -11.95 1.70
CA ASN A 98 17.05 -11.84 0.32
C ASN A 98 16.26 -12.76 -0.63
N TYR A 99 16.00 -12.31 -1.86
CA TYR A 99 15.59 -13.21 -2.94
C TYR A 99 16.80 -13.93 -3.55
N GLY A 100 17.01 -15.18 -3.11
CA GLY A 100 17.96 -16.10 -3.74
C GLY A 100 17.42 -16.74 -5.02
N SER A 101 18.22 -17.59 -5.67
CA SER A 101 17.87 -18.25 -6.94
C SER A 101 16.57 -19.06 -6.88
N ALA A 102 16.26 -19.67 -5.74
CA ALA A 102 15.00 -20.40 -5.52
C ALA A 102 13.75 -19.50 -5.48
N TYR A 103 13.92 -18.18 -5.34
CA TYR A 103 12.84 -17.22 -5.22
C TYR A 103 12.65 -16.39 -6.50
N LEU A 104 13.20 -16.80 -7.64
CA LEU A 104 13.05 -16.01 -8.87
C LEU A 104 11.73 -16.26 -9.62
N GLY A 105 11.02 -17.35 -9.32
CA GLY A 105 9.72 -17.63 -9.92
C GLY A 105 8.56 -16.84 -9.30
N HIS A 106 7.40 -16.87 -9.96
CA HIS A 106 6.15 -16.41 -9.36
C HIS A 106 5.90 -17.13 -8.03
N PRO A 107 5.61 -16.43 -6.92
CA PRO A 107 5.57 -17.04 -5.58
C PRO A 107 4.29 -17.84 -5.33
N GLY A 108 3.34 -17.82 -6.27
CA GLY A 108 2.00 -18.37 -6.07
C GLY A 108 1.20 -17.53 -5.06
N TYR A 109 0.11 -18.11 -4.56
CA TYR A 109 -0.82 -17.44 -3.66
C TYR A 109 -0.87 -18.08 -2.27
N GLU A 110 -0.07 -19.12 -2.03
CA GLU A 110 -0.04 -19.81 -0.75
C GLU A 110 0.38 -18.85 0.37
N ASN A 111 -0.37 -18.84 1.47
CA ASN A 111 -0.18 -17.94 2.60
C ASN A 111 -0.28 -16.43 2.26
N LYS A 112 -0.92 -16.07 1.14
CA LYS A 112 -1.18 -14.68 0.77
C LYS A 112 -2.66 -14.32 0.84
N THR A 113 -2.93 -13.09 1.26
CA THR A 113 -4.27 -12.48 1.24
C THR A 113 -4.36 -11.55 0.03
N LEU A 114 -5.42 -11.69 -0.77
CA LEU A 114 -5.77 -10.71 -1.80
C LEU A 114 -6.31 -9.45 -1.11
N ILE A 115 -5.53 -8.37 -1.15
CA ILE A 115 -5.85 -7.10 -0.48
C ILE A 115 -6.40 -6.04 -1.41
N TYR A 116 -6.25 -6.23 -2.72
CA TYR A 116 -6.85 -5.36 -3.73
C TYR A 116 -7.04 -6.12 -5.04
N ASN A 117 -8.19 -5.94 -5.68
CA ASN A 117 -8.44 -6.35 -7.06
C ASN A 117 -9.31 -5.29 -7.75
N GLY A 118 -8.85 -4.76 -8.90
CA GLY A 118 -9.58 -3.76 -9.65
C GLY A 118 -8.69 -2.86 -10.50
N SER A 119 -9.25 -1.72 -10.92
CA SER A 119 -8.55 -0.73 -11.73
C SER A 119 -7.96 0.38 -10.87
N ILE A 120 -6.71 0.74 -11.13
CA ILE A 120 -5.97 1.77 -10.40
C ILE A 120 -5.73 2.97 -11.31
N SER A 121 -6.10 4.17 -10.83
CA SER A 121 -5.81 5.42 -11.51
C SER A 121 -4.72 6.18 -10.77
N PHE A 122 -3.50 6.14 -11.30
CA PHE A 122 -2.33 6.75 -10.68
C PHE A 122 -2.32 8.27 -10.88
N ASN A 123 -2.10 8.97 -9.78
CA ASN A 123 -1.92 10.42 -9.73
C ASN A 123 -0.66 10.73 -8.93
N GLY A 124 0.18 11.62 -9.43
CA GLY A 124 1.46 11.95 -8.80
C GLY A 124 2.08 13.24 -9.32
N PRO A 125 3.16 13.72 -8.68
CA PRO A 125 4.01 13.02 -7.72
C PRO A 125 3.44 12.97 -6.29
N GLY A 126 4.07 12.19 -5.41
CA GLY A 126 3.73 12.07 -3.99
C GLY A 126 3.30 10.67 -3.56
N TRP A 127 2.78 10.55 -2.33
CA TRP A 127 2.23 9.29 -1.83
C TRP A 127 0.87 9.00 -2.48
N PHE A 128 0.77 7.87 -3.16
CA PHE A 128 -0.46 7.36 -3.75
C PHE A 128 -1.01 6.22 -2.89
N PHE A 129 -2.20 6.41 -2.32
CA PHE A 129 -2.83 5.45 -1.41
C PHE A 129 -3.79 4.52 -2.16
N ILE A 130 -3.75 3.24 -1.80
CA ILE A 130 -4.65 2.18 -2.22
C ILE A 130 -5.39 1.70 -0.98
N THR A 131 -6.71 1.86 -0.98
CA THR A 131 -7.58 1.27 0.04
C THR A 131 -7.71 -0.22 -0.20
N LEU A 132 -7.49 -1.02 0.85
CA LEU A 132 -7.56 -2.46 0.76
C LEU A 132 -9.02 -2.91 0.69
N SER A 133 -9.33 -3.83 -0.21
CA SER A 133 -10.63 -4.53 -0.24
C SER A 133 -10.77 -5.50 0.93
N THR A 134 -9.64 -6.01 1.43
CA THR A 134 -9.54 -6.90 2.58
C THR A 134 -8.46 -6.34 3.50
N PRO A 135 -8.78 -5.91 4.74
CA PRO A 135 -7.77 -5.54 5.73
C PRO A 135 -6.75 -6.66 5.95
N TYR A 136 -5.53 -6.30 6.37
CA TYR A 136 -4.48 -7.29 6.61
C TYR A 136 -3.73 -7.00 7.92
N THR A 137 -3.52 -8.04 8.73
CA THR A 137 -2.74 -7.92 9.97
C THR A 137 -1.27 -8.23 9.70
N ILE A 138 -0.42 -7.20 9.77
CA ILE A 138 1.03 -7.36 9.66
C ILE A 138 1.56 -7.95 10.96
N ASN A 139 2.28 -9.07 10.86
CA ASN A 139 3.06 -9.61 11.96
C ASN A 139 4.50 -9.05 11.91
N PRO A 140 4.93 -8.25 12.90
CA PRO A 140 6.26 -7.62 12.87
C PRO A 140 7.41 -8.62 12.95
N ASN A 141 7.16 -9.87 13.37
CA ASN A 141 8.21 -10.86 13.56
C ASN A 141 8.55 -11.66 12.29
N SER A 142 7.66 -11.70 11.30
CA SER A 142 7.81 -12.57 10.13
C SER A 142 8.24 -11.85 8.86
N GLY A 143 8.36 -10.53 8.85
CA GLY A 143 8.48 -9.77 7.60
C GLY A 143 7.22 -9.88 6.73
N VAL A 144 7.20 -9.17 5.61
CA VAL A 144 6.05 -9.14 4.70
C VAL A 144 6.50 -9.09 3.24
N GLU A 145 5.88 -9.89 2.38
CA GLU A 145 6.05 -9.86 0.92
C GLU A 145 4.74 -9.41 0.28
N ILE A 146 4.88 -8.49 -0.68
CA ILE A 146 3.81 -8.03 -1.54
C ILE A 146 4.05 -8.61 -2.93
N LEU A 147 3.01 -9.19 -3.51
CA LEU A 147 2.95 -9.62 -4.90
C LEU A 147 1.95 -8.72 -5.62
N TRP A 148 2.36 -8.09 -6.71
CA TRP A 148 1.50 -7.30 -7.57
C TRP A 148 1.45 -7.93 -8.95
N GLU A 149 0.26 -8.26 -9.42
CA GLU A 149 0.02 -8.74 -10.78
C GLU A 149 -0.68 -7.66 -11.61
N ASN A 150 -0.05 -7.31 -12.74
CA ASN A 150 -0.67 -6.55 -13.81
C ASN A 150 -1.29 -7.54 -14.80
N ARG A 151 -2.63 -7.55 -14.89
CA ARG A 151 -3.39 -8.36 -15.84
C ARG A 151 -4.25 -7.51 -16.78
N ASP A 152 -3.88 -6.25 -16.97
CA ASP A 152 -4.57 -5.26 -17.80
C ASP A 152 -4.88 -5.85 -19.19
N GLY A 153 -3.87 -6.43 -19.83
CA GLY A 153 -3.97 -7.01 -21.16
C GLY A 153 -3.90 -5.99 -22.28
N SER A 154 -3.98 -4.69 -21.99
CA SER A 154 -3.78 -3.64 -22.97
C SER A 154 -3.11 -2.42 -22.35
N LYS A 155 -1.78 -2.38 -22.38
CA LYS A 155 -1.05 -1.20 -21.91
C LYS A 155 -1.47 0.06 -22.66
N ILE A 156 -1.46 1.19 -21.95
CA ILE A 156 -1.65 2.50 -22.57
C ILE A 156 -0.50 2.76 -23.57
N PRO A 157 -0.80 3.13 -24.83
CA PRO A 157 0.22 3.58 -25.78
C PRO A 157 0.97 4.81 -25.25
N ILE A 158 2.29 4.82 -25.36
CA ILE A 158 3.11 5.94 -24.89
C ILE A 158 3.15 7.03 -25.98
N PRO A 159 2.88 8.32 -25.65
CA PRO A 159 2.53 8.88 -24.32
C PRO A 159 1.04 8.70 -23.92
N PRO A 160 0.69 8.73 -22.61
CA PRO A 160 1.51 9.15 -21.46
C PRO A 160 2.59 8.14 -21.02
N ILE A 161 3.59 8.63 -20.29
CA ILE A 161 4.66 7.80 -19.71
C ILE A 161 4.11 7.08 -18.46
N PRO A 162 4.40 5.78 -18.26
CA PRO A 162 3.95 5.04 -17.07
C PRO A 162 4.47 5.59 -15.73
N PRO A 163 3.86 5.21 -14.60
CA PRO A 163 4.27 5.66 -13.29
C PRO A 163 5.73 5.33 -12.94
N GLN A 164 6.42 6.29 -12.33
CA GLN A 164 7.72 6.07 -11.68
C GLN A 164 7.54 6.05 -10.18
N PHE A 165 8.03 5.00 -9.52
CA PHE A 165 7.93 4.84 -8.08
C PHE A 165 9.29 5.01 -7.42
N CYS A 166 9.33 5.78 -6.34
CA CYS A 166 10.52 5.92 -5.51
C CYS A 166 10.88 4.58 -4.88
N PHE A 167 12.17 4.30 -4.81
CA PHE A 167 12.70 3.08 -4.20
C PHE A 167 13.86 3.40 -3.25
N THR A 168 14.10 2.45 -2.35
CA THR A 168 15.29 2.37 -1.50
C THR A 168 16.19 1.24 -1.99
N ASN A 169 17.49 1.48 -2.07
CA ASN A 169 18.47 0.48 -2.47
C ASN A 169 19.07 -0.24 -1.26
N TYR A 170 18.96 -1.57 -1.24
CA TYR A 170 19.42 -2.43 -0.16
C TYR A 170 20.58 -3.35 -0.56
N SER A 171 21.40 -2.92 -1.53
CA SER A 171 22.60 -3.66 -1.95
C SER A 171 23.45 -4.08 -0.73
N PRO A 172 23.92 -5.34 -0.64
CA PRO A 172 23.92 -6.37 -1.71
C PRO A 172 22.71 -7.31 -1.72
N TYR A 173 21.64 -7.03 -0.98
CA TYR A 173 20.47 -7.91 -0.88
C TYR A 173 19.46 -7.62 -2.00
N ASN A 174 19.07 -8.65 -2.74
CA ASN A 174 17.96 -8.61 -3.69
C ASN A 174 16.62 -8.50 -2.92
N LYS A 175 15.87 -7.43 -3.21
CA LYS A 175 14.62 -7.07 -2.52
C LYS A 175 13.39 -7.08 -3.42
N GLU A 176 13.59 -7.14 -4.73
CA GLU A 176 12.51 -7.26 -5.70
C GLU A 176 12.80 -8.36 -6.72
N VAL A 177 11.75 -8.93 -7.30
CA VAL A 177 11.78 -9.76 -8.50
C VAL A 177 10.63 -9.33 -9.40
N HIS A 178 10.86 -9.23 -10.70
CA HIS A 178 9.82 -8.86 -11.67
C HIS A 178 9.95 -9.67 -12.96
N LEU A 179 8.81 -9.86 -13.62
CA LEU A 179 8.73 -10.42 -14.97
C LEU A 179 7.51 -9.83 -15.69
N ALA A 180 7.69 -9.40 -16.93
CA ALA A 180 6.64 -8.75 -17.72
C ALA A 180 6.66 -9.25 -19.18
N SER A 181 5.52 -9.14 -19.86
CA SER A 181 5.31 -9.67 -21.20
C SER A 181 4.08 -9.02 -21.86
N ASP A 182 4.17 -8.74 -23.17
CA ASP A 182 3.04 -8.27 -23.97
C ASP A 182 2.09 -9.37 -24.46
N PRO A 183 2.55 -10.54 -24.98
CA PRO A 183 1.65 -11.51 -25.60
C PRO A 183 0.77 -12.29 -24.60
N SER A 184 1.22 -12.48 -23.37
CA SER A 184 0.50 -13.23 -22.34
C SER A 184 1.09 -13.00 -20.95
N PHE A 185 0.34 -13.37 -19.90
CA PHE A 185 0.82 -13.33 -18.53
C PHE A 185 2.08 -14.21 -18.38
N PRO A 186 3.21 -13.64 -17.94
CA PRO A 186 4.50 -14.32 -18.08
C PRO A 186 4.67 -15.47 -17.08
N ALA A 187 5.25 -16.57 -17.57
CA ALA A 187 5.64 -17.72 -16.77
C ALA A 187 7.17 -17.85 -16.72
N GLY A 188 7.70 -18.40 -15.61
CA GLY A 188 9.12 -18.64 -15.42
C GLY A 188 9.76 -17.72 -14.38
N ASN A 189 11.09 -17.63 -14.43
CA ASN A 189 11.89 -16.84 -13.50
C ASN A 189 11.98 -15.38 -13.97
N GLY A 190 11.81 -14.46 -13.03
CA GLY A 190 12.02 -13.03 -13.22
C GLY A 190 13.46 -12.58 -12.97
N THR A 191 13.67 -11.28 -13.13
CA THR A 191 14.92 -10.59 -12.81
C THR A 191 14.84 -10.02 -11.40
N SER A 192 15.87 -10.21 -10.60
CA SER A 192 15.95 -9.66 -9.24
C SER A 192 16.93 -8.50 -9.13
N THR A 193 16.59 -7.48 -8.33
CA THR A 193 17.49 -6.37 -8.02
C THR A 193 17.44 -6.04 -6.52
N SER A 194 18.36 -5.18 -6.06
CA SER A 194 18.43 -4.72 -4.68
C SER A 194 17.51 -3.56 -4.33
N LYS A 195 16.66 -3.13 -5.27
CA LYS A 195 15.70 -2.05 -5.06
C LYS A 195 14.44 -2.59 -4.38
N CYS A 196 13.82 -1.76 -3.55
CA CYS A 196 12.51 -2.02 -2.98
C CYS A 196 11.71 -0.73 -3.01
N PRO A 197 10.43 -0.74 -3.43
CA PRO A 197 9.60 0.46 -3.40
C PRO A 197 9.54 1.09 -2.02
N ASN A 198 9.43 2.41 -1.97
CA ASN A 198 9.03 3.08 -0.74
C ASN A 198 7.55 2.80 -0.49
N ILE A 199 7.22 2.39 0.74
CA ILE A 199 5.87 2.02 1.13
C ILE A 199 5.45 2.75 2.40
N CYS A 200 4.16 3.04 2.49
CA CYS A 200 3.48 3.37 3.74
C CYS A 200 2.42 2.31 4.02
N PHE A 201 2.51 1.67 5.19
CA PHE A 201 1.39 0.88 5.73
C PHE A 201 0.56 1.80 6.60
N SER A 202 -0.76 1.82 6.42
CA SER A 202 -1.64 2.69 7.21
C SER A 202 -2.79 1.90 7.82
N THR A 203 -3.02 2.11 9.12
CA THR A 203 -4.15 1.48 9.83
C THR A 203 -5.49 1.95 9.27
N GLY A 204 -5.51 3.15 8.67
CA GLY A 204 -6.74 3.89 8.41
C GLY A 204 -7.42 4.24 9.72
N GLY A 205 -7.71 5.52 9.94
CA GLY A 205 -8.62 5.87 11.00
C GLY A 205 -9.97 5.22 10.72
N LEU A 206 -10.73 4.88 11.78
CA LEU A 206 -12.18 4.86 11.61
C LEU A 206 -12.55 6.19 10.95
N GLU A 207 -13.39 6.17 9.90
CA GLU A 207 -13.87 7.44 9.35
C GLU A 207 -14.39 8.28 10.51
N ALA A 208 -13.93 9.54 10.60
CA ALA A 208 -14.43 10.45 11.62
C ALA A 208 -15.96 10.35 11.62
N PRO A 209 -16.62 10.16 12.78
CA PRO A 209 -18.07 10.23 12.82
C PRO A 209 -18.44 11.54 12.13
N GLN A 210 -19.23 11.45 11.06
CA GLN A 210 -19.69 12.64 10.35
C GLN A 210 -20.56 13.40 11.35
N VAL A 211 -20.01 14.46 11.93
CA VAL A 211 -20.76 15.36 12.82
C VAL A 211 -21.49 16.33 11.92
N GLU A 212 -22.77 16.06 11.68
CA GLU A 212 -23.65 17.07 11.10
C GLU A 212 -24.06 18.05 12.20
N ILE A 213 -23.70 19.33 12.00
CA ILE A 213 -24.23 20.42 12.80
C ILE A 213 -25.39 21.02 12.02
N SER A 214 -26.61 20.76 12.46
CA SER A 214 -27.79 21.44 11.92
C SER A 214 -28.24 22.54 12.88
N GLN A 215 -28.51 23.73 12.34
CA GLN A 215 -29.10 24.82 13.11
C GLN A 215 -30.62 24.78 12.99
N SER A 216 -31.30 24.74 14.13
CA SER A 216 -32.76 24.84 14.22
C SER A 216 -33.11 26.00 15.15
N GLY A 217 -33.48 27.14 14.56
CA GLY A 217 -33.71 28.38 15.30
C GLY A 217 -32.45 28.86 16.04
N ASN A 218 -32.57 29.04 17.36
CA ASN A 218 -31.47 29.46 18.24
C ASN A 218 -30.67 28.28 18.84
N SER A 219 -30.91 27.05 18.37
CA SER A 219 -30.28 25.83 18.88
C SER A 219 -29.44 25.15 17.81
N PHE A 220 -28.34 24.52 18.24
CA PHE A 220 -27.55 23.60 17.42
C PHE A 220 -27.90 22.16 17.80
N ILE A 221 -28.19 21.33 16.81
CA ILE A 221 -28.40 19.89 16.98
C ILE A 221 -27.16 19.19 16.44
N LEU A 222 -26.58 18.34 17.29
CA LEU A 222 -25.50 17.43 16.93
C LEU A 222 -26.10 16.06 16.68
N SER A 223 -26.00 15.57 15.44
CA SER A 223 -26.36 14.20 15.08
C SER A 223 -25.09 13.40 14.76
N TRP A 224 -25.08 12.15 15.22
CA TRP A 224 -24.02 11.19 14.95
C TRP A 224 -24.64 10.00 14.22
N THR A 225 -24.06 9.66 13.07
CA THR A 225 -24.36 8.40 12.39
C THR A 225 -23.30 7.39 12.82
N LEU A 226 -23.68 6.37 13.58
CA LEU A 226 -22.79 5.24 13.84
C LEU A 226 -22.63 4.48 12.52
N ILE A 227 -21.40 4.36 12.04
CA ILE A 227 -21.09 3.47 10.92
C ILE A 227 -21.36 2.04 11.41
N PRO A 228 -22.10 1.21 10.65
CA PRO A 228 -22.30 -0.18 11.02
C PRO A 228 -20.94 -0.84 11.19
N THR A 229 -20.65 -1.34 12.39
CA THR A 229 -19.51 -2.23 12.60
C THR A 229 -19.69 -3.44 11.69
N ALA A 230 -18.68 -3.74 10.87
CA ALA A 230 -18.63 -4.97 10.10
C ALA A 230 -18.89 -6.16 11.05
N SER A 231 -19.88 -6.97 10.70
CA SER A 231 -20.29 -8.17 11.41
C SER A 231 -19.29 -9.30 11.26
#